data_AF-A0A402AM87-F1
#
_entry.id   AF-A0A402AM87-F1
#
_cell.length_a   1.000
_cell.length_b   1.000
_cell.length_c   1.000
_cell.angle_alpha   90.00
_cell.angle_beta   90.00
_cell.angle_gamma   90.00
#
_symmetry.space_group_name_H-M   'P 1'
#
loop_
_entity.id
_entity.type
_entity.pdbx_description
1 polymer ?
#
loop_
_entity_poly.entity_id
_entity_poly.type
_entity_poly.pdbx_seq_one_letter_code
_entity_poly.pdbx_strand_id
1 'polypeptide(L)' 'MLQLNREHGLAFVWVTHDHEVAHQATRLIEMRDGLIERDSALASEQPSGVPKPAGNGGTL' A
#
# COMPACT_ATOMS: atom_id res chain seq x y z
N MET A 1 -7.33 -0.53 7.99
CA MET A 1 -7.56 0.87 7.55
C MET A 1 -7.52 1.06 6.04
N LEU A 2 -6.55 0.47 5.31
CA LEU A 2 -6.49 0.55 3.85
C LEU A 2 -7.73 0.04 3.08
N GLN A 3 -8.52 -0.86 3.67
CA GLN A 3 -9.75 -1.40 3.06
C GLN A 3 -10.84 -0.31 2.92
N LEU A 4 -11.08 0.46 3.99
CA LEU A 4 -12.11 1.51 4.05
C LEU A 4 -11.82 2.68 3.10
N ASN A 5 -10.55 3.05 2.89
CA ASN A 5 -10.17 4.09 1.94
C ASN A 5 -10.63 3.74 0.51
N ARG A 6 -10.48 2.46 0.15
CA ARG A 6 -10.80 1.96 -1.18
C ARG A 6 -12.30 1.85 -1.42
N GLU A 7 -13.06 1.49 -0.39
CA GLU A 7 -14.51 1.26 -0.48
C GLU A 7 -15.34 2.56 -0.44
N HIS A 8 -14.85 3.61 0.21
CA HIS A 8 -15.60 4.86 0.39
C HIS A 8 -14.98 6.10 -0.27
N GLY A 9 -13.85 5.97 -0.96
CA GLY A 9 -13.15 7.11 -1.59
C GLY A 9 -12.65 8.15 -0.57
N LEU A 10 -12.46 7.73 0.68
CA LEU A 10 -11.95 8.59 1.73
C LEU A 10 -10.44 8.75 1.59
N ALA A 11 -9.89 9.79 2.21
CA ALA A 11 -8.46 9.95 2.39
C ALA A 11 -8.13 9.78 3.88
N PHE A 12 -7.21 8.86 4.18
CA PHE A 12 -6.69 8.66 5.54
C PHE A 12 -5.27 9.20 5.63
N VAL A 13 -5.04 10.03 6.65
CA VAL A 13 -3.72 10.50 7.06
C VAL A 13 -3.58 10.14 8.53
N TRP A 14 -2.49 9.47 8.89
CA TRP A 14 -2.16 9.17 10.27
C TRP A 14 -0.70 9.50 10.54
N VAL A 15 -0.39 9.79 11.80
CA VAL A 15 0.96 10.06 12.29
C VAL A 15 1.30 9.00 13.32
N THR A 16 2.45 8.37 13.18
CA THR A 16 2.93 7.34 14.09
C THR A 16 4.45 7.43 14.22
N HIS A 17 4.97 7.12 15.41
CA HIS A 17 6.39 6.90 15.62
C HIS A 17 6.80 5.43 15.35
N ASP A 18 5.82 4.55 15.14
CA ASP A 18 6.05 3.13 14.90
C ASP A 18 6.23 2.88 13.40
N HIS A 19 7.43 2.46 13.03
CA HIS A 19 7.81 2.20 11.64
C HIS A 19 6.96 1.10 10.99
N GLU A 20 6.61 0.03 11.72
CA GLU A 20 5.83 -1.08 11.17
C GLU A 20 4.43 -0.60 10.78
N VAL A 21 3.83 0.28 11.59
CA VAL A 21 2.53 0.89 11.28
C VAL A 21 2.65 1.86 10.10
N ALA A 22 3.73 2.63 10.03
CA ALA A 22 3.97 3.58 8.95
C ALA A 22 4.13 2.87 7.59
N HIS A 23 4.76 1.68 7.58
CA HIS A 23 4.96 0.87 6.38
C HIS A 23 3.68 0.25 5.82
N GLN A 24 2.58 0.25 6.58
CA GLN A 24 1.26 -0.18 6.08
C GLN A 24 0.57 0.91 5.24
N ALA A 25 1.10 2.12 5.13
CA ALA A 25 0.56 3.16 4.27
C ALA A 25 0.94 2.94 2.80
N THR A 26 0.20 3.55 1.86
CA THR A 26 0.59 3.59 0.44
C THR A 26 1.66 4.65 0.16
N ARG A 27 1.77 5.65 1.03
CA ARG A 27 2.76 6.73 0.97
C ARG A 27 3.25 7.04 2.37
N LEU A 28 4.57 7.18 2.49
CA LEU A 28 5.24 7.52 3.73
C LEU A 28 5.91 8.89 3.59
N ILE A 29 5.57 9.80 4.50
CA ILE A 29 6.17 11.12 4.62
C ILE A 29 6.94 11.18 5.94
N GLU A 30 8.24 11.42 5.86
CA GLU A 30 9.08 11.67 7.04
C GLU A 30 9.29 13.17 7.17
N MET A 31 9.06 13.69 8.38
CA MET A 31 9.17 15.11 8.69
C MET A 31 10.13 15.35 9.85
N ARG A 32 10.92 16.43 9.76
CA ARG A 32 11.78 16.93 10.82
C ARG A 32 11.80 18.45 10.78
N ASP A 33 11.74 19.09 11.94
CA ASP A 33 11.81 20.55 12.09
C ASP A 33 10.80 21.31 11.19
N GLY A 34 9.62 20.72 10.98
CA GLY A 34 8.55 21.29 10.15
C GLY A 34 8.76 21.11 8.63
N LEU A 35 9.83 20.44 8.22
CA LEU A 35 10.18 20.18 6.83
C LEU A 35 9.94 18.71 6.47
N ILE A 36 9.63 18.44 5.19
CA ILE A 36 9.59 17.08 4.65
C ILE A 36 11.02 16.68 4.32
N GLU A 37 11.55 15.69 5.03
CA GLU A 37 12.88 15.13 4.76
C GLU A 37 12.83 14.00 3.74
N ARG A 38 11.74 13.22 3.73
CA ARG A 38 11.55 12.13 2.77
C ARG A 38 10.08 11.97 2.39
N ASP A 39 9.86 11.64 1.13
CA ASP A 39 8.57 11.27 0.55
C ASP A 39 8.76 10.01 -0.28
N SER A 40 8.07 8.93 0.07
CA SER A 40 8.21 7.63 -0.58
C SER A 40 6.86 6.99 -0.85
N ALA A 41 6.63 6.56 -2.09
CA ALA A 41 5.56 5.63 -2.40
C ALA A 41 5.98 4.24 -1.91
N LEU A 42 5.20 3.66 -1.00
CA LEU A 42 5.42 2.30 -0.56
C LEU A 42 4.63 1.39 -1.49
N ALA A 43 5.31 0.41 -2.08
CA ALA A 43 4.64 -0.61 -2.86
C ALA A 43 3.68 -1.34 -1.91
N SER A 44 2.38 -1.07 -2.04
CA SER A 44 1.40 -1.98 -1.49
C SER A 44 1.57 -3.29 -2.25
N GLU A 45 2.11 -4.32 -1.60
CA GLU A 45 1.93 -5.70 -2.05
C GLU A 45 0.42 -5.94 -2.09
N GLN A 46 -0.20 -5.60 -3.21
CA GLN A 46 -1.52 -6.10 -3.51
C GLN A 46 -1.34 -7.61 -3.66
N PRO A 47 -2.07 -8.47 -2.92
CA PRO A 47 -2.18 -9.85 -3.33
C PRO A 47 -2.77 -9.80 -4.74
N SER A 48 -1.94 -10.06 -5.74
CA SER A 48 -2.32 -10.05 -7.14
C SER A 48 -3.40 -11.11 -7.34
N GLY A 49 -4.67 -10.72 -7.26
CA GLY A 49 -5.82 -11.55 -7.55
C GLY A 49 -5.99 -11.85 -9.05
N VAL A 50 -4.90 -11.80 -9.82
CA VAL A 50 -4.89 -12.30 -11.20
C VAL A 50 -4.60 -13.79 -11.11
N PRO A 51 -5.57 -14.67 -11.40
CA PRO A 51 -5.27 -16.09 -11.53
C PRO A 51 -4.27 -16.22 -12.67
N LYS A 52 -3.10 -16.81 -12.39
CA LYS A 52 -2.18 -17.28 -13.43
C LYS A 52 -3.02 -18.08 -14.43
N PRO A 53 -3.09 -17.70 -15.73
CA PRO A 53 -3.88 -18.46 -16.69
C PRO A 53 -3.35 -19.91 -16.68
N ALA A 54 -4.23 -20.84 -16.30
CA ALA A 54 -3.96 -22.26 -16.40
C ALA A 54 -3.64 -22.54 -17.86
N GLY A 55 -2.38 -22.94 -18.13
CA GLY A 55 -1.99 -23.36 -19.46
C GLY A 55 -2.87 -24.53 -19.88
N ASN A 56 -3.60 -24.36 -20.98
CA ASN A 56 -4.32 -25.44 -21.64
C ASN A 56 -3.29 -26.46 -22.16
N GLY A 57 -2.98 -27.47 -21.35
CA GLY A 57 -2.34 -28.70 -21.80
C GLY A 57 -3.42 -29.66 -22.30
N GLY A 58 -3.73 -29.52 -23.59
CA GLY A 58 -4.74 -30.31 -24.28
C GLY A 58 -4.47 -31.82 -24.22
N THR A 59 -5.56 -32.55 -24.25
CA THR A 59 -5.68 -33.96 -24.57
C THR A 59 -5.00 -34.25 -25.91
N LEU A 60 -4.14 -35.27 -25.96
CA LEU A 60 -4.14 -36.41 -26.89
C LEU A 60 -2.98 -37.35 -26.55
#